data_AF-A0A7L2M6H3-F1
#
_entry.id   AF-A0A7L2M6H3-F1
#
_cell.length_a   1.000
_cell.length_b   1.000
_cell.length_c   1.000
_cell.angle_alpha   90.00
_cell.angle_beta   90.00
_cell.angle_gamma   90.00
#
_symmetry.space_group_name_H-M   'P 1'
#
loop_
_entity.id
_entity.type
_entity.pdbx_description
1 polymer ?
#
loop_
_entity_poly.entity_id
_entity_poly.type
_entity_poly.pdbx_seq_one_letter_code
_entity_poly.pdbx_strand_id
1 'polypeptide(L)'
;QKKRRAATARRQHLKSAMLQLAVTEIEKEAAAKEVEKQNYLAEHCPPLSLPGSMQELQELCKKLHAKIESVDEERYDTEVKLQKTNKELEDLSQKLFDLRGKFKRPPLRRVRMSADAMLRALLGSKHKVCMDLRANLKQVKKEDTEKEKDLRDVGDWRKNIEEKSGMEGRKKMFEAGE
;
A
#
# COMPACT_ATOMS: atom_id res chain seq x y z
N GLN A 1 -26.72 -11.70 19.86
CA GLN A 1 -26.04 -11.44 18.55
C GLN A 1 -25.22 -10.13 18.49
N LYS A 2 -25.75 -8.97 18.92
CA LYS A 2 -25.05 -7.65 18.84
C LYS A 2 -23.68 -7.61 19.57
N LYS A 3 -23.57 -8.19 20.79
CA LYS A 3 -22.32 -8.25 21.57
C LYS A 3 -21.18 -9.04 20.88
N ARG A 4 -21.50 -10.09 20.12
CA ARG A 4 -20.52 -10.92 19.40
C ARG A 4 -19.86 -10.19 18.23
N ARG A 5 -20.61 -9.29 17.55
CA ARG A 5 -20.10 -8.45 16.46
C ARG A 5 -19.11 -7.38 16.96
N ALA A 6 -19.37 -6.80 18.13
CA ALA A 6 -18.44 -5.87 18.78
C ALA A 6 -17.11 -6.55 19.15
N ALA A 7 -17.15 -7.80 19.65
CA ALA A 7 -15.95 -8.56 19.98
C ALA A 7 -15.08 -8.88 18.73
N THR A 8 -15.70 -9.22 17.58
CA THR A 8 -14.97 -9.39 16.33
C THR A 8 -14.36 -8.08 15.82
N ALA A 9 -15.10 -6.97 15.91
CA ALA A 9 -14.59 -5.66 15.51
C ALA A 9 -13.39 -5.23 16.36
N ARG A 10 -13.45 -5.45 17.68
CA ARG A 10 -12.31 -5.20 18.58
C ARG A 10 -11.09 -6.03 18.21
N ARG A 11 -11.26 -7.32 17.88
CA ARG A 11 -10.15 -8.16 17.41
C ARG A 11 -9.52 -7.63 16.11
N GLN A 12 -10.31 -7.15 15.16
CA GLN A 12 -9.76 -6.57 13.93
C GLN A 12 -9.03 -5.26 14.19
N HIS A 13 -9.58 -4.40 15.07
CA HIS A 13 -8.90 -3.19 15.51
C HIS A 13 -7.54 -3.50 16.15
N LEU A 14 -7.49 -4.49 17.06
CA LEU A 14 -6.22 -4.93 17.67
C LEU A 14 -5.23 -5.48 16.64
N LYS A 15 -5.68 -6.31 15.69
CA LYS A 15 -4.81 -6.78 14.59
C LYS A 15 -4.27 -5.62 13.76
N SER A 16 -5.09 -4.63 13.45
CA SER A 16 -4.66 -3.42 12.73
C SER A 16 -3.63 -2.64 13.53
N ALA A 17 -3.85 -2.45 14.84
CA ALA A 17 -2.92 -1.77 15.72
C ALA A 17 -1.57 -2.52 15.84
N MET A 18 -1.62 -3.86 15.93
CA MET A 18 -0.41 -4.69 15.93
C MET A 18 0.37 -4.57 14.62
N LEU A 19 -0.32 -4.57 13.47
CA LEU A 19 0.33 -4.40 12.17
C LEU A 19 0.94 -3.00 12.01
N GLN A 20 0.24 -1.95 12.48
CA GLN A 20 0.78 -0.59 12.48
C GLN A 20 2.07 -0.51 13.31
N LEU A 21 2.06 -1.07 14.53
CA LEU A 21 3.25 -1.14 15.37
C LEU A 21 4.37 -1.95 14.71
N ALA A 22 4.06 -3.11 14.14
CA ALA A 22 5.04 -3.97 13.48
C ALA A 22 5.73 -3.25 12.32
N VAL A 23 4.99 -2.50 11.50
CA VAL A 23 5.58 -1.70 10.41
C VAL A 23 6.55 -0.66 10.96
N THR A 24 6.15 0.08 12.00
CA THR A 24 7.05 1.07 12.61
C THR A 24 8.30 0.45 13.21
N GLU A 25 8.21 -0.76 13.76
CA GLU A 25 9.35 -1.44 14.37
C GLU A 25 10.32 -2.00 13.32
N ILE A 26 9.79 -2.52 12.20
CA ILE A 26 10.60 -2.95 11.05
C ILE A 26 11.40 -1.77 10.47
N GLU A 27 10.79 -0.59 10.39
CA GLU A 27 11.47 0.62 9.91
C GLU A 27 12.60 1.05 10.86
N LYS A 28 12.36 1.00 12.18
CA LYS A 28 13.40 1.28 13.18
C LYS A 28 14.54 0.27 13.12
N GLU A 29 14.22 -1.02 13.02
CA GLU A 29 15.22 -2.09 12.91
C GLU A 29 16.06 -1.90 11.65
N ALA A 30 15.43 -1.58 10.51
CA ALA A 30 16.15 -1.31 9.27
C ALA A 30 17.10 -0.10 9.38
N ALA A 31 16.66 0.97 10.05
CA ALA A 31 17.51 2.13 10.30
C ALA A 31 18.67 1.81 11.24
N ALA A 32 18.42 1.08 12.33
CA ALA A 32 19.45 0.64 13.26
C ALA A 32 20.50 -0.25 12.57
N LYS A 33 20.05 -1.17 11.72
CA LYS A 33 20.92 -2.06 10.94
C LYS A 33 21.82 -1.30 9.96
N GLU A 34 21.32 -0.23 9.34
CA GLU A 34 22.16 0.62 8.49
C GLU A 34 23.19 1.39 9.32
N VAL A 35 22.83 1.88 10.51
CA VAL A 35 23.79 2.52 11.43
C VAL A 35 24.88 1.54 11.86
N GLU A 36 24.52 0.33 12.26
CA GLU A 36 25.48 -0.73 12.61
C GLU A 36 26.42 -1.06 11.45
N LYS A 37 25.88 -1.15 10.23
CA LYS A 37 26.69 -1.36 9.02
C LYS A 37 27.68 -0.21 8.79
N GLN A 38 27.26 1.04 8.95
CA GLN A 38 28.16 2.19 8.79
C GLN A 38 29.26 2.20 9.88
N ASN A 39 28.92 1.86 11.12
CA ASN A 39 29.89 1.76 12.21
C ASN A 39 30.93 0.66 11.92
N TYR A 40 30.49 -0.53 11.49
CA TYR A 40 31.37 -1.61 11.08
C TYR A 40 32.31 -1.18 9.94
N LEU A 41 31.77 -0.52 8.91
CA LEU A 41 32.60 -0.05 7.79
C LEU A 41 33.58 1.04 8.22
N ALA A 42 33.21 1.93 9.14
CA ALA A 42 34.10 2.97 9.65
C ALA A 42 35.31 2.40 10.40
N GLU A 43 35.14 1.30 11.14
CA GLU A 43 36.24 0.63 11.86
C GLU A 43 37.12 -0.20 10.91
N HIS A 44 36.52 -0.95 10.00
CA HIS A 44 37.24 -1.90 9.13
C HIS A 44 37.80 -1.27 7.85
N CYS A 45 37.20 -0.18 7.38
CA CYS A 45 37.59 0.55 6.19
C CYS A 45 37.39 2.07 6.41
N PRO A 46 38.21 2.69 7.29
CA PRO A 46 38.13 4.13 7.54
C PRO A 46 38.44 4.93 6.26
N PRO A 47 37.98 6.19 6.19
CA PRO A 47 38.30 7.08 5.06
C PRO A 47 39.80 7.12 4.78
N LEU A 48 40.16 6.96 3.49
CA LEU A 48 41.54 6.86 3.07
C LEU A 48 42.30 8.16 3.39
N SER A 49 43.35 8.04 4.19
CA SER A 49 44.33 9.12 4.40
C SER A 49 45.56 8.84 3.56
N LEU A 50 45.86 9.75 2.62
CA LEU A 50 47.01 9.60 1.73
C LEU A 50 48.29 10.03 2.45
N PRO A 51 49.33 9.18 2.49
CA PRO A 51 50.63 9.55 3.02
C PRO A 51 51.29 10.67 2.20
N GLY A 52 52.18 11.44 2.82
CA GLY A 52 52.85 12.57 2.19
C GLY A 52 54.05 12.18 1.32
N SER A 53 54.65 11.00 1.54
CA SER A 53 55.84 10.56 0.83
C SER A 53 55.55 9.50 -0.24
N MET A 54 56.40 9.44 -1.27
CA MET A 54 56.28 8.46 -2.35
C MET A 54 56.42 7.02 -1.84
N GLN A 55 57.33 6.78 -0.90
CA GLN A 55 57.60 5.44 -0.36
C GLN A 55 56.41 4.92 0.46
N GLU A 56 55.87 5.73 1.37
CA GLU A 56 54.69 5.37 2.17
C GLU A 56 53.47 5.11 1.27
N LEU A 57 53.32 5.85 0.17
CA LEU A 57 52.25 5.63 -0.79
C LEU A 57 52.39 4.28 -1.51
N GLN A 58 53.60 3.92 -1.95
CA GLN A 58 53.85 2.62 -2.56
C GLN A 58 53.59 1.45 -1.59
N GLU A 59 53.98 1.61 -0.33
CA GLU A 59 53.70 0.62 0.72
C GLU A 59 52.21 0.49 0.99
N LEU A 60 51.47 1.61 1.05
CA LEU A 60 50.03 1.62 1.23
C LEU A 60 49.33 0.89 0.07
N CYS A 61 49.72 1.16 -1.18
CA CYS A 61 49.16 0.47 -2.35
C CYS A 61 49.36 -1.05 -2.27
N LYS A 62 50.57 -1.51 -1.89
CA LYS A 62 50.85 -2.95 -1.71
C LYS A 62 50.01 -3.56 -0.57
N LYS A 63 49.87 -2.86 0.55
CA LYS A 63 49.04 -3.30 1.69
C LYS A 63 47.57 -3.41 1.31
N LEU A 64 47.03 -2.44 0.58
CA LEU A 64 45.65 -2.46 0.11
C LEU A 64 45.41 -3.59 -0.88
N HIS A 65 46.33 -3.82 -1.81
CA HIS A 65 46.22 -4.91 -2.78
C HIS A 65 46.15 -6.29 -2.09
N ALA A 66 47.05 -6.56 -1.14
CA ALA A 66 47.03 -7.81 -0.38
C ALA A 66 45.74 -7.96 0.45
N LYS A 67 45.24 -6.85 1.02
CA LYS A 67 43.98 -6.86 1.76
C LYS A 67 42.77 -7.15 0.85
N ILE A 68 42.77 -6.64 -0.38
CA ILE A 68 41.69 -6.92 -1.34
C ILE A 68 41.59 -8.42 -1.63
N GLU A 69 42.72 -9.10 -1.86
CA GLU A 69 42.75 -10.54 -2.09
C GLU A 69 42.16 -11.31 -0.90
N SER A 70 42.60 -10.99 0.32
CA SER A 70 42.09 -11.61 1.55
C SER A 70 40.58 -11.38 1.74
N VAL A 71 40.10 -10.16 1.55
CA VAL A 71 38.69 -9.81 1.77
C VAL A 71 37.79 -10.42 0.69
N ASP A 72 38.26 -10.55 -0.56
CA ASP A 72 37.49 -11.21 -1.60
C ASP A 72 37.37 -12.73 -1.36
N GLU A 73 38.41 -13.37 -0.82
CA GLU A 73 38.33 -14.76 -0.36
C GLU A 73 37.29 -14.93 0.77
N GLU A 74 37.32 -14.08 1.79
CA GLU A 74 36.31 -14.09 2.87
C GLU A 74 34.89 -13.84 2.35
N ARG A 75 34.75 -12.93 1.37
CA ARG A 75 33.48 -12.64 0.69
C ARG A 75 32.98 -13.87 -0.06
N TYR A 76 33.86 -14.56 -0.78
CA TYR A 76 33.54 -15.78 -1.51
C TYR A 76 33.05 -16.88 -0.57
N ASP A 77 33.74 -17.13 0.53
CA ASP A 77 33.33 -18.12 1.53
C ASP A 77 31.97 -17.79 2.15
N THR A 78 31.73 -16.51 2.41
CA THR A 78 30.44 -16.03 2.93
C THR A 78 29.33 -16.22 1.91
N GLU A 79 29.59 -15.96 0.63
CA GLU A 79 28.65 -16.18 -0.47
C GLU A 79 28.30 -17.68 -0.62
N VAL A 80 29.30 -18.57 -0.54
CA VAL A 80 29.06 -20.02 -0.58
C VAL A 80 28.24 -20.48 0.62
N LYS A 81 28.51 -19.97 1.83
CA LYS A 81 27.66 -20.24 3.02
C LYS A 81 26.23 -19.77 2.79
N LEU A 82 26.03 -18.58 2.25
CA LEU A 82 24.70 -18.05 1.93
C LEU A 82 23.97 -18.93 0.90
N GLN A 83 24.67 -19.39 -0.14
CA GLN A 83 24.10 -20.30 -1.14
C GLN A 83 23.64 -21.62 -0.52
N LYS A 84 24.43 -22.20 0.39
CA LYS A 84 24.04 -23.41 1.13
C LYS A 84 22.79 -23.17 1.98
N THR A 85 22.76 -22.08 2.75
CA THR A 85 21.60 -21.70 3.57
C THR A 85 20.35 -21.49 2.71
N ASN A 86 20.47 -20.80 1.57
CA ASN A 86 19.36 -20.59 0.65
C ASN A 86 18.86 -21.92 0.07
N LYS A 87 19.77 -22.82 -0.29
CA LYS A 87 19.40 -24.14 -0.81
C LYS A 87 18.65 -24.96 0.24
N GLU A 88 19.10 -24.94 1.49
CA GLU A 88 18.42 -25.58 2.61
C GLU A 88 17.03 -24.98 2.84
N LEU A 89 16.90 -23.66 2.81
CA LEU A 89 15.61 -22.96 2.94
C LEU A 89 14.64 -23.32 1.80
N GLU A 90 15.13 -23.41 0.55
CA GLU A 90 14.33 -23.86 -0.59
C GLU A 90 13.81 -25.28 -0.40
N ASP A 91 14.68 -26.19 0.00
CA ASP A 91 14.33 -27.59 0.22
C ASP A 91 13.33 -27.75 1.37
N LEU A 92 13.52 -27.00 2.46
CA LEU A 92 12.58 -26.96 3.59
C LEU A 92 11.24 -26.33 3.19
N SER A 93 11.25 -25.25 2.41
CA SER A 93 10.05 -24.60 1.89
C SER A 93 9.25 -25.54 0.99
N GLN A 94 9.93 -26.31 0.15
CA GLN A 94 9.31 -27.34 -0.70
C GLN A 94 8.71 -28.47 0.15
N LYS A 95 9.45 -29.00 1.14
CA LYS A 95 8.92 -30.01 2.07
C LYS A 95 7.68 -29.51 2.83
N LEU A 96 7.71 -28.26 3.31
CA LEU A 96 6.58 -27.64 3.98
C LEU A 96 5.37 -27.52 3.04
N PHE A 97 5.60 -27.19 1.77
CA PHE A 97 4.55 -27.13 0.76
C PHE A 97 3.91 -28.51 0.53
N ASP A 98 4.72 -29.55 0.38
CA ASP A 98 4.22 -30.91 0.18
C ASP A 98 3.42 -31.42 1.40
N LEU A 99 3.88 -31.08 2.62
CA LEU A 99 3.20 -31.42 3.88
C LEU A 99 1.89 -30.64 4.12
N ARG A 100 1.81 -29.37 3.73
CA ARG A 100 0.57 -28.56 3.83
C ARG A 100 -0.54 -29.06 2.88
N GLY A 101 -0.24 -30.02 2.02
CA GLY A 101 -1.15 -30.56 1.02
C GLY A 101 -1.27 -29.64 -0.19
N LYS A 102 -1.59 -30.26 -1.33
CA LYS A 102 -1.68 -29.64 -2.67
C LYS A 102 -2.84 -28.63 -2.79
N PHE A 103 -2.87 -27.56 -1.98
CA PHE A 103 -3.51 -26.33 -2.43
C PHE A 103 -2.79 -25.95 -3.72
N LYS A 104 -3.49 -25.96 -4.85
CA LYS A 104 -2.93 -25.55 -6.14
C LYS A 104 -2.35 -24.15 -5.96
N ARG A 105 -1.03 -24.05 -5.76
CA ARG A 105 -0.31 -22.80 -5.94
C ARG A 105 -0.68 -22.38 -7.36
N PRO A 106 -1.32 -21.21 -7.58
CA PRO A 106 -1.43 -20.68 -8.93
C PRO A 106 -0.02 -20.78 -9.53
N PRO A 107 0.12 -21.36 -10.74
CA PRO A 107 1.44 -21.63 -11.32
C PRO A 107 2.31 -20.38 -11.20
N LEU A 108 3.58 -20.53 -10.83
CA LEU A 108 4.52 -19.43 -10.64
C LEU A 108 4.43 -18.48 -11.84
N ARG A 109 3.67 -17.40 -11.69
CA ARG A 109 3.51 -16.41 -12.74
C ARG A 109 4.73 -15.53 -12.66
N ARG A 110 5.46 -15.44 -13.76
CA ARG A 110 6.50 -14.41 -13.95
C ARG A 110 5.81 -13.06 -13.82
N VAL A 111 5.86 -12.46 -12.64
CA VAL A 111 5.26 -11.15 -12.38
C VAL A 111 6.09 -10.14 -13.14
N ARG A 112 5.54 -9.63 -14.24
CA ARG A 112 6.13 -8.49 -14.97
C ARG A 112 5.90 -7.22 -14.15
N MET A 113 6.66 -6.17 -14.45
CA MET A 113 6.46 -4.84 -13.87
C MET A 113 4.97 -4.49 -13.81
N SER A 114 4.49 -4.06 -12.63
CA SER A 114 3.10 -3.66 -12.46
C SER A 114 2.78 -2.46 -13.36
N ALA A 115 1.54 -2.35 -13.80
CA ALA A 115 1.11 -1.21 -14.62
C ALA A 115 1.39 0.13 -13.90
N ASP A 116 1.23 0.17 -12.58
CA ASP A 116 1.53 1.35 -11.77
C ASP A 116 3.04 1.68 -11.74
N ALA A 117 3.91 0.67 -11.60
CA ALA A 117 5.36 0.85 -11.68
C ALA A 117 5.79 1.30 -13.08
N MET A 118 5.20 0.75 -14.14
CA MET A 118 5.46 1.13 -15.52
C MET A 118 4.99 2.56 -15.81
N LEU A 119 3.78 2.94 -15.38
CA LEU A 119 3.24 4.28 -15.57
C LEU A 119 4.00 5.33 -14.75
N ARG A 120 4.39 5.02 -13.51
CA ARG A 120 5.28 5.89 -12.73
C ARG A 120 6.65 6.06 -13.38
N ALA A 121 7.22 5.00 -13.96
CA ALA A 121 8.49 5.08 -14.67
C ALA A 121 8.41 5.89 -15.97
N LEU A 122 7.33 5.75 -16.74
CA LEU A 122 7.15 6.43 -18.03
C LEU A 122 6.62 7.87 -17.92
N LEU A 123 5.76 8.14 -16.94
CA LEU A 123 5.05 9.42 -16.80
C LEU A 123 5.56 10.24 -15.60
N GLY A 124 6.46 9.68 -14.78
CA GLY A 124 7.09 10.37 -13.66
C GLY A 124 6.08 11.04 -12.73
N SER A 125 6.26 12.33 -12.49
CA SER A 125 5.41 13.14 -11.60
C SER A 125 3.96 13.32 -12.09
N LYS A 126 3.66 13.00 -13.35
CA LYS A 126 2.32 13.12 -13.94
C LYS A 126 1.40 11.96 -13.52
N HIS A 127 1.95 10.80 -13.16
CA HIS A 127 1.18 9.67 -12.64
C HIS A 127 0.98 9.80 -11.12
N LYS A 128 -0.10 10.49 -10.73
CA LYS A 128 -0.52 10.67 -9.32
C LYS A 128 -1.63 9.70 -8.87
N VAL A 129 -2.07 8.80 -9.75
CA VAL A 129 -3.21 7.92 -9.50
C VAL A 129 -2.73 6.60 -8.93
N CYS A 130 -3.06 6.32 -7.66
CA CYS A 130 -2.87 4.98 -7.11
C CYS A 130 -3.92 4.05 -7.72
N MET A 131 -3.52 3.02 -8.47
CA MET A 131 -4.46 2.04 -9.05
C MET A 131 -5.01 1.03 -8.02
N ASP A 132 -5.12 1.43 -6.76
CA ASP A 132 -5.72 0.61 -5.71
C ASP A 132 -7.22 0.49 -5.92
N LEU A 133 -7.80 -0.61 -5.43
CA LEU A 133 -9.24 -0.91 -5.49
C LEU A 133 -10.12 0.27 -4.98
N ARG A 134 -9.56 1.12 -4.11
CA ARG A 134 -10.23 2.27 -3.51
C ARG A 134 -10.32 3.49 -4.42
N ALA A 135 -9.45 3.64 -5.41
CA ALA A 135 -9.33 4.88 -6.19
C ALA A 135 -10.49 5.12 -7.18
N ASN A 136 -11.21 4.07 -7.59
CA ASN A 136 -12.33 4.16 -8.54
C ASN A 136 -13.72 4.26 -7.88
N LEU A 137 -13.80 4.21 -6.55
CA LEU A 137 -15.07 4.37 -5.86
C LEU A 137 -15.39 5.86 -5.73
N LYS A 138 -16.50 6.30 -6.34
CA LYS A 138 -16.98 7.69 -6.20
C LYS A 138 -17.17 8.02 -4.72
N GLN A 139 -16.36 8.94 -4.20
CA GLN A 139 -16.63 9.55 -2.91
C GLN A 139 -17.85 10.45 -3.08
N VAL A 140 -19.01 10.03 -2.54
CA VAL A 140 -20.13 10.95 -2.35
C VAL A 140 -19.64 11.96 -1.33
N LYS A 141 -19.21 13.14 -1.79
CA LYS A 141 -19.05 14.29 -0.90
C LYS A 141 -20.42 14.51 -0.30
N LYS A 142 -20.55 14.27 1.01
CA LYS A 142 -21.75 14.55 1.77
C LYS A 142 -21.76 16.05 2.10
N GLU A 143 -21.62 16.85 1.06
CA GLU A 143 -21.69 18.31 1.07
C GLU A 143 -22.48 18.63 -0.21
N ASP A 144 -23.65 19.26 -0.04
CA ASP A 144 -24.52 19.84 -1.07
C ASP A 144 -25.58 18.98 -1.78
N THR A 145 -25.88 17.75 -1.34
CA THR A 145 -27.09 17.04 -1.86
C THR A 145 -28.38 17.35 -1.10
N GLU A 146 -28.31 17.99 0.07
CA GLU A 146 -29.52 18.51 0.76
C GLU A 146 -29.91 19.90 0.22
N LYS A 147 -28.94 20.77 -0.07
CA LYS A 147 -29.22 22.13 -0.57
C LYS A 147 -29.77 22.16 -1.99
N GLU A 148 -29.39 21.21 -2.85
CA GLU A 148 -29.91 21.16 -4.22
C GLU A 148 -31.28 20.48 -4.34
N LYS A 149 -31.71 19.72 -3.32
CA LYS A 149 -33.07 19.17 -3.25
C LYS A 149 -34.09 20.22 -2.82
N ASP A 150 -33.73 21.11 -1.90
CA ASP A 150 -34.62 22.19 -1.46
C ASP A 150 -34.85 23.27 -2.54
N LEU A 151 -33.92 23.45 -3.49
CA LEU A 151 -34.04 24.47 -4.54
C LEU A 151 -34.84 24.00 -5.77
N ARG A 152 -35.05 22.68 -5.97
CA ARG A 152 -35.84 22.14 -7.10
C ARG A 152 -37.31 21.93 -6.78
N ASP A 153 -37.68 21.90 -5.51
CA ASP A 153 -39.09 21.98 -5.09
C ASP A 153 -39.68 23.39 -5.29
N VAL A 154 -38.87 24.35 -5.77
CA VAL A 154 -39.31 25.65 -6.32
C VAL A 154 -39.67 25.51 -7.80
N GLY A 155 -40.55 24.56 -8.11
CA GLY A 155 -41.21 24.42 -9.41
C GLY A 155 -42.69 24.72 -9.24
N ASP A 156 -43.08 25.98 -9.43
CA ASP A 156 -44.46 26.46 -9.36
C ASP A 156 -45.38 25.65 -10.29
N TRP A 157 -46.14 24.70 -9.71
CA TRP A 157 -47.05 23.83 -10.44
C TRP A 157 -48.50 24.34 -10.50
N ARG A 158 -48.78 25.59 -10.11
CA ARG A 158 -50.11 26.18 -10.33
C ARG A 158 -50.19 26.86 -11.71
N LYS A 159 -50.18 26.04 -12.76
CA LYS A 159 -50.89 26.41 -13.99
C LYS A 159 -52.39 26.34 -13.72
N ASN A 160 -52.95 27.50 -13.43
CA ASN A 160 -54.37 27.80 -13.35
C ASN A 160 -55.12 27.20 -14.56
N ILE A 161 -55.93 26.18 -14.31
CA ILE A 161 -57.02 25.75 -15.20
C ILE A 161 -58.20 25.36 -14.29
N GLU A 162 -58.90 26.36 -13.75
CA GLU A 162 -60.36 26.24 -13.56
C GLU A 162 -61.00 26.80 -14.83
N GLU A 163 -60.91 26.04 -15.92
CA GLU A 163 -61.78 26.25 -17.05
C GLU A 163 -63.17 25.78 -16.60
N LYS A 164 -63.99 26.74 -16.16
CA LYS A 164 -65.45 26.60 -15.98
C LYS A 164 -66.12 26.35 -17.33
N SER A 165 -65.75 25.26 -17.97
CA SER A 165 -66.32 24.74 -19.21
C SER A 165 -67.32 23.65 -18.84
N GLY A 166 -68.61 23.95 -18.97
CA GLY A 166 -69.59 22.91 -19.29
C GLY A 166 -70.36 22.22 -18.16
N MET A 167 -70.53 22.82 -16.97
CA MET A 167 -71.59 22.38 -16.04
C MET A 167 -72.89 23.17 -16.27
N GLU A 168 -73.40 23.09 -17.50
CA GLU A 168 -74.73 23.52 -17.90
C GLU A 168 -75.71 22.36 -17.64
N GLY A 169 -76.22 22.29 -16.42
CA GLY A 169 -77.15 21.25 -15.99
C GLY A 169 -77.64 21.49 -14.57
N ARG A 170 -78.97 21.59 -14.40
CA ARG A 170 -79.69 22.00 -13.19
C ARG A 170 -79.17 21.30 -11.93
N LYS A 171 -78.54 22.07 -11.02
CA LYS A 171 -78.29 21.65 -9.63
C LYS A 171 -79.64 21.33 -8.98
N LYS A 172 -79.86 20.06 -8.64
CA LYS A 172 -80.98 19.62 -7.80
C LYS A 172 -80.72 20.13 -6.37
N MET A 173 -81.31 21.27 -6.04
CA MET A 173 -81.59 21.63 -4.65
C MET A 173 -82.92 20.96 -4.32
N PHE A 174 -82.93 20.04 -3.35
CA PHE A 174 -84.17 19.64 -2.69
C PHE A 174 -84.29 20.46 -1.41
N GLU A 175 -85.22 21.41 -1.42
CA GLU A 175 -85.83 21.94 -0.20
C GLU A 175 -87.03 21.05 0.15
N ALA A 176 -86.97 20.47 1.33
CA ALA A 176 -88.09 20.02 2.14
C ALA A 176 -87.57 20.16 3.58
N GLY A 177 -88.11 20.96 4.47
CA GLY A 177 -89.43 21.56 4.53
C GLY A 177 -89.83 21.47 6.00
N GLU A 178 -89.68 22.57 6.72
CA GLU A 178 -90.64 23.12 7.69
C GLU A 178 -90.65 24.64 7.49
#